data_AF-A0A958WWM5-F1
#
_entry.id   AF-A0A958WWM5-F1
#
_cell.length_a   1.000
_cell.length_b   1.000
_cell.length_c   1.000
_cell.angle_alpha   90.00
_cell.angle_beta   90.00
_cell.angle_gamma   90.00
#
_symmetry.space_group_name_H-M   'P 1'
#
loop_
_entity.id
_entity.type
_entity.pdbx_description
1 polymer ?
#
loop_
_entity_poly.entity_id
_entity_poly.type
_entity_poly.pdbx_seq_one_letter_code
_entity_poly.pdbx_strand_id
1 'polypeptide(L)'
;GGSAAGKPVNGKRAMWSGDYNGDGRAIYQGPYNDVFFLFSKVLGDPANSNFLANYISIGYNQEDFDLDGRTIYQGPGNERSLILFNATLAHPLNTGGLANYIVKQGLP
;
A
#
# COMPACT_ATOMS: atom_id res chain seq x y z
N GLY A 1 -0.58 -23.67 -7.05
CA GLY A 1 0.01 -22.33 -7.20
C GLY A 1 -0.96 -21.24 -7.64
N GLY A 2 -2.28 -21.37 -7.47
CA GLY A 2 -3.24 -20.39 -8.01
C GLY A 2 -3.83 -19.39 -7.02
N SER A 3 -3.64 -19.55 -5.71
CA SER A 3 -4.37 -18.77 -4.71
C SER A 3 -3.66 -17.48 -4.26
N ALA A 4 -2.33 -17.51 -4.21
CA ALA A 4 -1.50 -16.46 -3.61
C ALA A 4 -1.17 -15.30 -4.57
N ALA A 5 -1.25 -15.50 -5.89
CA ALA A 5 -0.91 -14.49 -6.89
C ALA A 5 -1.88 -13.29 -6.93
N GLY A 6 -3.04 -13.40 -6.28
CA GLY A 6 -4.05 -12.34 -6.29
C GLY A 6 -5.18 -12.58 -5.31
N LYS A 7 -5.97 -11.54 -5.05
CA LYS A 7 -7.09 -11.52 -4.11
C LYS A 7 -8.42 -11.58 -4.88
N PRO A 8 -9.39 -12.42 -4.46
CA PRO A 8 -10.73 -12.40 -5.04
C PRO A 8 -11.45 -11.09 -4.68
N VAL A 9 -11.96 -10.38 -5.69
CA VAL A 9 -12.74 -9.14 -5.55
C VAL A 9 -13.92 -9.24 -6.51
N ASN A 10 -15.16 -9.21 -5.99
CA ASN A 10 -16.39 -9.29 -6.78
C ASN A 10 -16.41 -10.43 -7.81
N GLY A 11 -15.95 -11.63 -7.41
CA GLY A 11 -15.91 -12.81 -8.27
C GLY A 11 -14.79 -12.83 -9.32
N LYS A 12 -13.94 -11.79 -9.38
CA LYS A 12 -12.74 -11.74 -10.23
C LYS A 12 -11.48 -11.88 -9.40
N ARG A 13 -10.38 -12.34 -10.01
CA ARG A 13 -9.05 -12.25 -9.40
C ARG A 13 -8.45 -10.88 -9.69
N ALA A 14 -8.15 -10.13 -8.64
CA ALA A 14 -7.37 -8.91 -8.71
C ALA A 14 -5.93 -9.19 -8.25
N MET A 15 -4.97 -8.40 -8.72
CA MET A 15 -3.61 -8.41 -8.18
C MET A 15 -3.59 -7.79 -6.78
N TRP A 16 -2.55 -8.10 -6.00
CA TRP A 16 -2.32 -7.43 -4.72
C TRP A 16 -1.85 -5.99 -4.95
N SER A 17 -2.50 -5.02 -4.32
CA SER A 17 -2.06 -3.61 -4.32
C SER A 17 -1.03 -3.35 -3.21
N GLY A 18 -0.53 -2.12 -3.11
CA GLY A 18 0.37 -1.67 -2.05
C GLY A 18 1.86 -1.65 -2.41
N ASP A 19 2.21 -1.86 -3.68
CA ASP A 19 3.55 -1.61 -4.22
C ASP A 19 3.64 -0.16 -4.67
N TYR A 20 4.05 0.70 -3.75
CA TYR A 20 4.11 2.15 -3.95
C TYR A 20 5.39 2.59 -4.64
N ASN A 21 6.43 1.76 -4.63
CA ASN A 21 7.71 2.07 -5.28
C ASN A 21 7.90 1.39 -6.65
N GLY A 22 6.99 0.49 -7.05
CA GLY A 22 6.96 -0.20 -8.32
C GLY A 22 7.99 -1.34 -8.45
N ASP A 23 8.47 -1.90 -7.34
CA ASP A 23 9.52 -2.92 -7.34
C ASP A 23 8.99 -4.37 -7.44
N GLY A 24 7.68 -4.52 -7.60
CA GLY A 24 6.95 -5.79 -7.66
C GLY A 24 6.66 -6.38 -6.28
N ARG A 25 6.81 -5.62 -5.19
CA ARG A 25 6.63 -6.09 -3.83
C ARG A 25 5.87 -5.05 -3.02
N ALA A 26 4.95 -5.51 -2.18
CA ALA A 26 4.34 -4.70 -1.14
C ALA A 26 4.91 -5.13 0.23
N ILE A 27 5.61 -4.21 0.88
CA ILE A 27 6.34 -4.36 2.12
C ILE A 27 5.84 -3.29 3.09
N TYR A 28 5.15 -3.72 4.14
CA TYR A 28 4.69 -2.79 5.19
C TYR A 28 5.81 -2.41 6.17
N GLN A 29 6.54 -3.41 6.68
CA GLN A 29 7.61 -3.21 7.65
C GLN A 29 8.89 -3.91 7.20
N GLY A 30 10.01 -3.19 7.26
CA GLY A 30 11.32 -3.70 6.86
C GLY A 30 12.12 -2.67 6.07
N PRO A 31 13.31 -3.03 5.56
CA PRO A 31 14.05 -2.16 4.64
C PRO A 31 13.29 -1.99 3.32
N TYR A 32 13.44 -0.82 2.68
CA TYR A 32 12.78 -0.49 1.41
C TYR A 32 11.25 -0.67 1.43
N ASN A 33 10.60 -0.41 2.57
CA ASN A 33 9.16 -0.56 2.72
C ASN A 33 8.37 0.52 1.97
N ASP A 34 7.20 0.16 1.46
CA ASP A 34 6.28 1.05 0.74
C ASP A 34 5.74 2.18 1.61
N VAL A 35 5.59 1.94 2.92
CA VAL A 35 5.14 2.95 3.89
C VAL A 35 6.09 4.16 3.92
N PHE A 36 7.38 3.97 3.66
CA PHE A 36 8.36 5.05 3.55
C PHE A 36 8.22 5.84 2.24
N PHE A 37 7.86 5.17 1.14
CA PHE A 37 7.57 5.85 -0.12
C PHE A 37 6.27 6.68 -0.01
N LEU A 38 5.22 6.14 0.62
CA LEU A 38 4.01 6.88 0.98
C LEU A 38 4.32 8.11 1.84
N PHE A 39 5.18 7.96 2.85
CA PHE A 39 5.63 9.09 3.68
C PHE A 39 6.31 10.17 2.84
N SER A 40 7.24 9.76 1.98
CA SER A 40 7.99 10.65 1.10
C SER A 40 7.09 11.37 0.10
N LYS A 41 6.08 10.69 -0.44
CA LYS A 41 5.05 11.27 -1.32
C LYS A 41 4.27 12.38 -0.62
N VAL A 42 3.77 12.13 0.59
CA VAL A 42 2.97 13.09 1.35
C VAL A 42 3.80 14.29 1.82
N LEU A 43 5.02 14.07 2.31
CA LEU A 43 5.91 15.16 2.72
C LEU A 43 6.46 15.96 1.54
N GLY A 44 6.69 15.30 0.41
CA GLY A 44 7.23 15.91 -0.80
C GLY A 44 6.18 16.58 -1.69
N ASP A 45 4.90 16.58 -1.30
CA ASP A 45 3.86 17.27 -2.06
C ASP A 45 4.18 18.78 -2.15
N PRO A 46 4.23 19.39 -3.35
CA PRO A 46 4.53 20.81 -3.52
C PRO A 46 3.59 21.75 -2.76
N ALA A 47 2.36 21.32 -2.47
CA ALA A 47 1.39 22.08 -1.70
C ALA A 47 1.48 21.81 -0.18
N ASN A 48 2.32 20.87 0.26
CA ASN A 48 2.64 20.62 1.68
C ASN A 48 3.88 21.42 2.14
N SER A 49 3.81 22.75 2.07
CA SER A 49 4.94 23.62 2.39
C SER A 49 5.43 23.55 3.84
N ASN A 50 4.63 22.96 4.74
CA ASN A 50 4.94 22.79 6.15
C ASN A 50 5.43 21.38 6.51
N PHE A 51 5.59 20.48 5.51
CA PHE A 51 6.05 19.10 5.71
C PHE A 51 5.20 18.31 6.73
N LEU A 52 3.89 18.52 6.70
CA LEU A 52 2.97 17.90 7.64
C LEU A 52 2.74 16.43 7.25
N ALA A 53 2.99 15.51 8.18
CA ALA A 53 2.79 14.07 7.96
C ALA A 53 1.31 13.68 7.79
N ASN A 54 0.39 14.51 8.29
CA ASN A 54 -1.05 14.36 8.14
C ASN A 54 -1.64 15.20 7.00
N TYR A 55 -0.80 15.73 6.11
CA TYR A 55 -1.25 16.37 4.88
C TYR A 55 -1.98 15.35 3.99
N ILE A 56 -3.01 15.82 3.28
CA ILE A 56 -3.77 15.01 2.32
C ILE A 56 -3.31 15.46 0.93
N SER A 57 -2.51 14.63 0.27
CA SER A 57 -2.13 14.85 -1.14
C SER A 57 -3.33 14.52 -2.02
N ILE A 58 -3.67 15.42 -2.95
CA ILE A 58 -4.87 15.31 -3.80
C ILE A 58 -4.46 14.92 -5.22
N GLY A 59 -5.19 13.95 -5.77
CA GLY A 59 -5.03 13.43 -7.12
C GLY A 59 -4.64 11.96 -7.13
N TYR A 60 -4.86 11.33 -8.28
CA TYR A 60 -4.50 9.92 -8.48
C TYR A 60 -3.00 9.76 -8.61
N ASN A 61 -2.42 8.94 -7.74
CA ASN A 61 -1.01 8.59 -7.75
C ASN A 61 -0.84 7.10 -7.43
N GLN A 62 0.40 6.61 -7.43
CA GLN A 62 0.66 5.19 -7.20
C GLN A 62 0.39 4.79 -5.75
N GLU A 63 0.50 5.74 -4.83
CA GLU A 63 0.32 5.55 -3.41
C GLU A 63 -1.15 5.54 -2.97
N ASP A 64 -2.06 6.11 -3.78
CA ASP A 64 -3.51 6.09 -3.63
C ASP A 64 -4.05 4.64 -3.78
N PHE A 65 -4.12 3.93 -2.66
CA PHE A 65 -4.40 2.50 -2.63
C PHE A 65 -5.85 2.16 -2.99
N ASP A 66 -6.81 2.97 -2.55
CA ASP A 66 -8.24 2.74 -2.77
C ASP A 66 -8.82 3.54 -3.94
N LEU A 67 -7.99 4.37 -4.60
CA LEU A 67 -8.31 5.14 -5.78
C LEU A 67 -9.44 6.15 -5.51
N ASP A 68 -9.43 6.77 -4.33
CA ASP A 68 -10.39 7.83 -3.97
C ASP A 68 -9.90 9.25 -4.35
N GLY A 69 -8.67 9.36 -4.87
CA GLY A 69 -8.03 10.62 -5.25
C GLY A 69 -7.39 11.35 -4.07
N ARG A 70 -7.20 10.69 -2.92
CA ARG A 70 -6.50 11.21 -1.75
C ARG A 70 -5.38 10.27 -1.37
N THR A 71 -4.30 10.85 -0.86
CA THR A 71 -3.18 10.09 -0.31
C THR A 71 -2.79 10.69 1.03
N ILE A 72 -2.93 9.87 2.06
CA ILE A 72 -2.88 10.17 3.48
C ILE A 72 -1.88 9.20 4.12
N TYR A 73 -0.75 9.74 4.59
CA TYR A 73 0.22 8.93 5.33
C TYR A 73 -0.18 8.74 6.80
N GLN A 74 -0.76 9.78 7.42
CA GLN A 74 -1.17 9.80 8.82
C GLN A 74 -2.55 10.45 8.97
N GLY A 75 -3.44 9.79 9.69
CA GLY A 75 -4.82 10.24 9.91
C GLY A 75 -5.82 9.11 9.69
N PRO A 76 -7.12 9.33 9.93
CA PRO A 76 -8.15 8.35 9.61
C PRO A 76 -8.17 8.01 8.12
N GLY A 77 -8.40 6.75 7.77
CA GLY A 77 -8.49 6.31 6.37
C GLY A 77 -7.16 6.25 5.61
N ASN A 78 -6.02 6.28 6.31
CA ASN A 78 -4.70 6.31 5.66
C ASN A 78 -4.35 5.04 4.85
N GLU A 79 -3.57 5.24 3.78
CA GLU A 79 -3.05 4.21 2.88
C GLU A 79 -2.15 3.23 3.61
N ARG A 80 -1.46 3.66 4.67
CA ARG A 80 -0.64 2.79 5.54
C ARG A 80 -1.47 1.66 6.14
N SER A 81 -2.69 1.96 6.58
CA SER A 81 -3.58 0.96 7.18
C SER A 81 -4.11 0.02 6.10
N LEU A 82 -4.39 0.54 4.91
CA LEU A 82 -4.84 -0.26 3.77
C LEU A 82 -3.78 -1.28 3.35
N ILE A 83 -2.51 -0.89 3.17
CA ILE A 83 -1.44 -1.85 2.84
C ILE A 83 -1.29 -2.91 3.95
N LEU A 84 -1.35 -2.53 5.23
CA LEU A 84 -1.23 -3.48 6.34
C LEU A 84 -2.37 -4.52 6.32
N PHE A 85 -3.61 -4.05 6.36
CA PHE A 85 -4.76 -4.93 6.56
C PHE A 85 -5.23 -5.60 5.27
N ASN A 86 -5.18 -4.90 4.14
CA ASN A 86 -5.76 -5.38 2.89
C ASN A 86 -4.77 -6.08 1.96
N ALA A 87 -3.46 -5.86 2.15
CA ALA A 87 -2.39 -6.57 1.43
C ALA A 87 -1.59 -7.49 2.35
N THR A 88 -0.83 -6.95 3.31
CA THR A 88 0.15 -7.72 4.11
C THR A 88 -0.50 -8.80 4.99
N LEU A 89 -1.45 -8.42 5.85
CA LEU A 89 -2.10 -9.36 6.78
C LEU A 89 -3.19 -10.21 6.12
N ALA A 90 -3.81 -9.70 5.05
CA ALA A 90 -4.77 -10.47 4.27
C ALA A 90 -4.14 -11.52 3.36
N HIS A 91 -2.81 -11.51 3.18
CA HIS A 91 -2.14 -12.42 2.28
C HIS A 91 -2.25 -13.87 2.79
N PRO A 92 -2.75 -14.83 1.98
CA PRO A 92 -3.07 -16.19 2.46
C PRO A 92 -1.84 -17.00 2.87
N LEU A 93 -0.65 -16.62 2.40
CA LEU A 93 0.61 -17.24 2.81
C LEU A 93 1.25 -16.56 4.02
N ASN A 94 0.68 -15.46 4.52
CA ASN A 94 1.09 -14.82 5.78
C ASN A 94 0.32 -15.43 6.96
N THR A 95 0.47 -16.73 7.18
CA THR A 95 -0.29 -17.47 8.21
C THR A 95 0.04 -17.02 9.64
N GLY A 96 1.19 -16.38 9.85
CA GLY A 96 1.61 -15.84 11.14
C GLY A 96 1.16 -14.40 11.41
N GLY A 97 0.45 -13.74 10.48
CA GLY A 97 0.04 -12.35 10.65
C GLY A 97 1.22 -11.38 10.81
N LEU A 98 2.32 -11.65 10.11
CA LEU A 98 3.56 -10.90 10.25
C LEU A 98 3.50 -9.59 9.46
N ALA A 99 3.73 -8.47 10.13
CA ALA A 99 3.73 -7.14 9.50
C ALA A 99 4.92 -6.92 8.55
N ASN A 100 5.99 -7.72 8.68
CA ASN A 100 7.15 -7.71 7.79
C ASN A 100 7.05 -8.76 6.66
N TYR A 101 5.87 -9.36 6.46
CA TYR A 101 5.66 -10.27 5.34
C TYR A 101 5.73 -9.50 4.00
N ILE A 102 6.50 -10.03 3.06
CA ILE A 102 6.67 -9.45 1.72
C ILE A 102 5.64 -10.06 0.79
N VAL A 103 4.67 -9.25 0.36
CA VAL A 103 3.72 -9.65 -0.68
C VAL A 103 4.38 -9.44 -2.03
N LYS A 104 4.53 -10.49 -2.83
CA LYS A 104 5.05 -10.36 -4.20
C LYS A 104 3.89 -10.19 -5.16
N GLN A 105 3.94 -9.15 -5.99
CA GLN A 105 3.02 -9.00 -7.11
C GLN A 105 3.43 -9.97 -8.23
N GLY A 106 2.44 -10.53 -8.92
CA GLY A 106 2.66 -11.45 -10.03
C GLY A 106 1.38 -11.67 -10.82
N LEU A 107 1.53 -11.97 -12.11
CA LEU A 107 0.39 -12.37 -12.93
C LEU A 107 -0.16 -13.72 -12.41
N PRO A 108 -1.50 -13.86 -12.27
CA PRO A 108 -2.15 -15.12 -11.90
C PRO A 108 -1.85 -16.28 -12.84
#